data_AF-A0A1V6BUA8-F1
#
_entry.id   AF-A0A1V6BUA8-F1
#
_cell.length_a   1.000
_cell.length_b   1.000
_cell.length_c   1.000
_cell.angle_alpha   90.00
_cell.angle_beta   90.00
_cell.angle_gamma   90.00
#
_symmetry.space_group_name_H-M   'P 1'
#
loop_
_entity.id
_entity.type
_entity.pdbx_description
1 polymer ?
#
loop_
_entity_poly.entity_id
_entity_poly.type
_entity_poly.pdbx_seq_one_letter_code
_entity_poly.pdbx_strand_id
1 'polypeptide(L)'
;MGRLLLIIFLVKFKTNRYNLLAFSNKVFLTIRKIRLTSEELLKFLISSNHDIAKLIPERGMDYEDLCSLYILDCSPVINSIDEIKLIPKKLANVAESEYCVTNDFSPAIIEECCSYGFFPMALKLWNSHFLTVKYHLYKSIVEFDTLHIPKSVRRYAKNMRLTFDKNFDLCIDNIHRIYGLNWLYPPLVEGLRALHLGKTFKIGVHSVELWEGDELIAGEIGFIVRNVYTSLSGFYLKNCAGNIQMSALGLFLKANGFAYWDLGMPLPYKRKYGAVNMNRVEYEKLFDKTPLDLLKFPSDEIDIESFFC
;
A
#
# COMPACT_ATOMS: atom_id res chain seq x y z
N MET A 1 20.34 -37.61 -15.38
CA MET A 1 21.06 -36.33 -15.15
C MET A 1 20.54 -35.72 -13.86
N GLY A 2 21.35 -35.75 -12.80
CA GLY A 2 20.92 -35.35 -11.46
C GLY A 2 20.67 -33.85 -11.36
N ARG A 3 19.53 -33.47 -10.78
CA ARG A 3 19.25 -32.08 -10.38
C ARG A 3 20.36 -31.61 -9.43
N LEU A 4 21.07 -30.56 -9.80
CA LEU A 4 22.00 -29.87 -8.92
C LEU A 4 21.19 -29.30 -7.74
N LEU A 5 21.38 -29.81 -6.53
CA LEU A 5 20.82 -29.20 -5.33
C LEU A 5 21.74 -28.04 -4.94
N LEU A 6 21.39 -26.82 -5.34
CA LEU A 6 22.07 -25.62 -4.85
C LEU A 6 21.46 -25.28 -3.48
N ILE A 7 22.23 -25.44 -2.41
CA ILE A 7 21.88 -24.91 -1.10
C ILE A 7 22.56 -23.54 -1.00
N ILE A 8 21.78 -22.50 -0.71
CA ILE A 8 22.27 -21.13 -0.64
C ILE A 8 22.16 -20.69 0.81
N PHE A 9 23.26 -20.18 1.37
CA PHE A 9 23.24 -19.51 2.66
C PHE A 9 23.23 -18.00 2.44
N LEU A 10 22.35 -17.29 3.16
CA LEU A 10 22.24 -15.83 3.11
C LEU A 10 22.84 -15.23 4.38
N VAL A 11 24.02 -14.61 4.26
CA VAL A 11 24.71 -13.95 5.39
C VAL A 11 24.39 -12.46 5.45
N LYS A 12 23.96 -11.96 6.62
CA LYS A 12 23.86 -10.52 6.90
C LYS A 12 25.22 -9.97 7.36
N PHE A 13 25.83 -9.07 6.58
CA PHE A 13 27.00 -8.30 7.01
C PHE A 13 26.76 -6.78 6.89
N LYS A 14 27.39 -6.00 7.78
CA LYS A 14 27.24 -4.55 8.06
C LYS A 14 27.45 -3.56 6.88
N THR A 15 27.34 -3.96 5.61
CA THR A 15 27.64 -3.09 4.44
C THR A 15 26.53 -3.12 3.38
N ASN A 16 26.39 -2.06 2.58
CA ASN A 16 25.47 -1.91 1.42
C ASN A 16 25.77 -2.88 0.24
N ARG A 17 26.17 -4.13 0.51
CA ARG A 17 26.57 -5.11 -0.52
C ARG A 17 26.11 -6.51 -0.15
N TYR A 18 25.27 -7.10 -1.01
CA TYR A 18 24.82 -8.50 -0.89
C TYR A 18 25.90 -9.45 -1.38
N ASN A 19 26.10 -10.56 -0.67
CA ASN A 19 27.04 -11.60 -1.05
C ASN A 19 26.32 -12.95 -1.00
N LEU A 20 26.11 -13.55 -2.17
CA LEU A 20 25.42 -14.84 -2.28
C LEU A 20 26.43 -15.99 -2.14
N LEU A 21 26.25 -16.88 -1.16
CA LEU A 21 27.06 -18.10 -1.02
C LEU A 21 26.34 -19.28 -1.69
N ALA A 22 26.83 -19.70 -2.86
CA ALA A 22 26.32 -20.84 -3.60
C ALA A 22 27.22 -22.08 -3.40
N PHE A 23 26.64 -23.22 -3.00
CA PHE A 23 27.36 -24.49 -2.83
C PHE A 23 27.01 -25.45 -3.97
N SER A 24 28.02 -26.14 -4.55
CA SER A 24 27.80 -27.20 -5.54
C SER A 24 28.41 -28.53 -5.08
N ASN A 25 27.72 -29.65 -5.37
CA ASN A 25 28.08 -31.00 -4.88
C ASN A 25 29.29 -31.67 -5.56
N LYS A 26 30.34 -30.91 -5.92
CA LYS A 26 31.63 -31.50 -6.31
C LYS A 26 32.80 -30.79 -5.62
N VAL A 27 33.18 -31.33 -4.46
CA VAL A 27 34.53 -31.41 -3.83
C VAL A 27 35.37 -30.13 -3.68
N PHE A 28 34.94 -28.95 -4.14
CA PHE A 28 35.61 -27.69 -3.82
C PHE A 28 34.59 -26.64 -3.40
N LEU A 29 34.58 -26.36 -2.09
CA LEU A 29 33.93 -25.19 -1.50
C LEU A 29 34.61 -23.92 -2.05
N THR A 30 34.08 -23.38 -3.15
CA THR A 30 34.51 -22.06 -3.64
C THR A 30 33.53 -21.03 -3.14
N ILE A 31 33.87 -20.36 -2.04
CA ILE A 31 33.15 -19.18 -1.57
C ILE A 31 33.35 -18.07 -2.61
N ARG A 32 32.33 -17.79 -3.43
CA ARG A 32 32.32 -16.61 -4.29
C ARG A 32 31.45 -15.53 -3.67
N LYS A 33 32.06 -14.38 -3.41
CA LYS A 33 31.37 -13.17 -2.95
C LYS A 33 30.68 -12.52 -4.16
N ILE A 34 29.47 -12.95 -4.49
CA ILE A 34 28.73 -12.42 -5.66
C ILE A 34 27.99 -11.15 -5.24
N ARG A 35 28.34 -10.02 -5.88
CA ARG A 35 27.61 -8.76 -5.72
C ARG A 35 26.42 -8.76 -6.68
N LEU A 36 25.22 -8.56 -6.18
CA LEU A 36 24.00 -8.42 -6.97
C LEU A 36 23.38 -7.04 -6.71
N THR A 37 22.95 -6.38 -7.76
CA THR A 37 22.00 -5.26 -7.73
C THR A 37 20.61 -5.74 -7.31
N SER A 38 19.68 -4.84 -6.98
CA SER A 38 18.29 -5.21 -6.69
C SER A 38 17.63 -5.94 -7.88
N GLU A 39 17.99 -5.56 -9.11
CA GLU A 39 17.52 -6.19 -10.34
C GLU A 39 18.12 -7.59 -10.54
N GLU A 40 19.42 -7.76 -10.29
CA GLU A 40 20.07 -9.08 -10.34
C GLU A 40 19.60 -10.01 -9.22
N LEU A 41 19.32 -9.47 -8.03
CA LEU A 41 18.71 -10.21 -6.93
C LEU A 41 17.29 -10.67 -7.31
N LEU A 42 16.48 -9.79 -7.88
CA LEU A 42 15.13 -10.14 -8.33
C LEU A 42 15.19 -11.22 -9.43
N LYS A 43 16.02 -11.04 -10.46
CA LYS A 43 16.25 -12.05 -11.50
C LYS A 43 16.73 -13.38 -10.92
N PHE A 44 17.62 -13.34 -9.93
CA PHE A 44 18.12 -14.52 -9.24
C PHE A 44 17.00 -15.26 -8.48
N LEU A 45 16.21 -14.55 -7.68
CA LEU A 45 15.06 -15.11 -6.96
C LEU A 45 14.04 -15.73 -7.92
N ILE A 46 13.67 -15.01 -8.99
CA ILE A 46 12.76 -15.51 -10.05
C ILE A 46 13.31 -16.78 -10.71
N SER A 47 14.60 -16.81 -11.06
CA SER A 47 15.23 -17.94 -11.76
C SER A 47 15.34 -19.22 -10.92
N SER A 48 15.20 -19.10 -9.60
CA SER A 48 15.40 -20.19 -8.64
C SER A 48 14.19 -21.13 -8.50
N ASN A 49 13.08 -20.87 -9.20
CA ASN A 49 11.91 -21.76 -9.33
C ASN A 49 11.45 -22.37 -7.97
N HIS A 50 10.82 -21.54 -7.13
CA HIS A 50 10.03 -21.93 -5.95
C HIS A 50 10.80 -22.66 -4.83
N ASP A 51 12.12 -22.68 -4.86
CA ASP A 51 12.95 -23.41 -3.90
C ASP A 51 13.68 -22.45 -2.92
N ILE A 52 13.09 -21.30 -2.58
CA ILE A 52 13.56 -20.44 -1.48
C ILE A 52 13.52 -21.19 -0.14
N ALA A 53 12.76 -22.27 -0.02
CA ALA A 53 12.85 -23.21 1.10
C ALA A 53 14.27 -23.78 1.33
N LYS A 54 15.17 -23.69 0.32
CA LYS A 54 16.60 -24.05 0.43
C LYS A 54 17.51 -22.90 0.81
N LEU A 55 16.98 -21.67 0.92
CA LEU A 55 17.66 -20.58 1.61
C LEU A 55 17.58 -20.88 3.11
N ILE A 56 18.62 -21.54 3.61
CA ILE A 56 18.74 -21.81 5.05
C ILE A 56 19.06 -20.45 5.69
N PRO A 57 18.19 -19.92 6.59
CA PRO A 57 18.50 -18.70 7.30
C PRO A 57 19.82 -18.90 8.04
N GLU A 58 20.79 -18.02 7.80
CA GLU A 58 21.89 -17.95 8.74
C GLU A 58 21.38 -17.40 10.08
N ARG A 59 22.06 -17.77 11.17
CA ARG A 59 21.89 -17.07 12.45
C ARG A 59 22.09 -15.57 12.22
N GLY A 60 21.01 -14.79 12.22
CA GLY A 60 21.06 -13.32 12.10
C GLY A 60 20.18 -12.66 11.04
N MET A 61 19.40 -13.41 10.24
CA MET A 61 18.33 -12.80 9.45
C MET A 61 17.17 -12.42 10.38
N ASP A 62 16.67 -11.18 10.26
CA ASP A 62 15.51 -10.78 11.04
C ASP A 62 14.21 -11.28 10.39
N TYR A 63 13.13 -11.27 11.16
CA TYR A 63 11.83 -11.77 10.74
C TYR A 63 11.26 -10.98 9.55
N GLU A 64 11.55 -9.68 9.47
CA GLU A 64 11.10 -8.83 8.37
C GLU A 64 11.75 -9.22 7.04
N ASP A 65 13.07 -9.46 7.04
CA ASP A 65 13.80 -9.96 5.87
C ASP A 65 13.27 -11.33 5.41
N LEU A 66 12.91 -12.22 6.35
CA LEU A 66 12.32 -13.54 6.03
C LEU A 66 10.93 -13.44 5.39
N CYS A 67 10.04 -12.63 5.97
CA CYS A 67 8.72 -12.36 5.39
C CYS A 67 8.86 -11.73 4.00
N SER A 68 9.82 -10.83 3.85
CA SER A 68 10.09 -10.13 2.61
C SER A 68 10.55 -11.08 1.50
N LEU A 69 11.47 -12.00 1.82
CA LEU A 69 11.88 -13.06 0.90
C LEU A 69 10.72 -13.95 0.48
N TYR A 70 9.86 -14.35 1.42
CA TYR A 70 8.71 -15.18 1.12
C TYR A 70 7.73 -14.50 0.15
N ILE A 71 7.39 -13.24 0.42
CA ILE A 71 6.52 -12.45 -0.47
C ILE A 71 7.16 -12.36 -1.86
N LEU A 72 8.46 -12.04 -1.95
CA LEU A 72 9.16 -11.96 -3.25
C LEU A 72 9.18 -13.30 -4.01
N ASP A 73 9.26 -14.45 -3.33
CA ASP A 73 9.21 -15.77 -3.96
C ASP A 73 7.85 -16.09 -4.58
N CYS A 74 6.79 -15.79 -3.82
CA CYS A 74 5.42 -16.17 -4.15
C CYS A 74 4.71 -15.15 -5.05
N SER A 75 5.37 -14.04 -5.38
CA SER A 75 4.75 -12.93 -6.10
C SER A 75 5.24 -12.86 -7.54
N PRO A 76 4.35 -12.91 -8.54
CA PRO A 76 4.72 -12.69 -9.93
C PRO A 76 5.37 -11.31 -10.13
N VAL A 77 6.36 -11.25 -11.00
CA VAL A 77 7.08 -9.99 -11.30
C VAL A 77 6.39 -9.21 -12.41
N ILE A 78 6.41 -7.89 -12.29
CA ILE A 78 5.94 -6.91 -13.27
C ILE A 78 7.19 -6.28 -13.89
N ASN A 79 7.45 -6.58 -15.17
CA ASN A 79 8.63 -6.09 -15.88
C ASN A 79 8.36 -4.80 -16.67
N SER A 80 7.09 -4.42 -16.85
CA SER A 80 6.69 -3.22 -17.59
C SER A 80 5.32 -2.74 -17.14
N ILE A 81 5.02 -1.47 -17.40
CA ILE A 81 3.71 -0.85 -17.09
C ILE A 81 2.54 -1.62 -17.72
N ASP A 82 2.72 -2.16 -18.93
CA ASP A 82 1.72 -2.96 -19.64
C ASP A 82 1.32 -4.26 -18.95
N GLU A 83 2.17 -4.78 -18.05
CA GLU A 83 1.88 -5.99 -17.29
C GLU A 83 0.97 -5.74 -16.09
N ILE A 84 0.76 -4.50 -15.67
CA ILE A 84 -0.08 -4.14 -14.51
C ILE A 84 -1.53 -4.57 -14.74
N LYS A 85 -2.08 -4.34 -15.94
CA LYS A 85 -3.42 -4.82 -16.33
C LYS A 85 -3.57 -6.35 -16.31
N LEU A 86 -2.45 -7.07 -16.30
CA LEU A 86 -2.41 -8.54 -16.28
C LEU A 86 -2.30 -9.11 -14.86
N ILE A 87 -2.20 -8.27 -13.81
CA ILE A 87 -2.12 -8.71 -12.41
C ILE A 87 -3.24 -9.69 -12.03
N PRO A 88 -4.53 -9.46 -12.37
CA PRO A 88 -5.59 -10.41 -12.05
C PRO A 88 -5.33 -11.81 -12.62
N LYS A 89 -4.80 -11.88 -13.86
CA LYS A 89 -4.42 -13.13 -14.54
C LYS A 89 -3.16 -13.76 -13.94
N LYS A 90 -2.14 -12.95 -13.61
CA LYS A 90 -0.90 -13.41 -12.95
C LYS A 90 -1.19 -14.07 -11.60
N LEU A 91 -2.13 -13.51 -10.84
CA LEU A 91 -2.52 -14.02 -9.52
C LEU A 91 -3.58 -15.13 -9.56
N ALA A 92 -4.22 -15.39 -10.71
CA ALA A 92 -5.25 -16.44 -10.81
C ALA A 92 -4.70 -17.85 -10.54
N ASN A 93 -3.40 -18.07 -10.79
CA ASN A 93 -2.76 -19.39 -10.69
C ASN A 93 -1.88 -19.53 -9.43
N VAL A 94 -1.83 -18.51 -8.57
CA VAL A 94 -1.04 -18.53 -7.33
C VAL A 94 -2.02 -18.51 -6.17
N ALA A 95 -2.28 -19.69 -5.60
CA ALA A 95 -3.21 -19.80 -4.47
C ALA A 95 -2.77 -18.85 -3.34
N GLU A 96 -3.71 -18.03 -2.86
CA GLU A 96 -3.56 -17.12 -1.71
C GLU A 96 -2.56 -15.95 -1.88
N SER A 97 -1.96 -15.74 -3.06
CA SER A 97 -1.11 -14.56 -3.29
C SER A 97 -1.93 -13.32 -3.63
N GLU A 98 -1.68 -12.24 -2.89
CA GLU A 98 -2.26 -10.91 -3.11
C GLU A 98 -1.28 -9.95 -3.80
N TYR A 99 -0.06 -10.39 -4.13
CA TYR A 99 1.03 -9.46 -4.46
C TYR A 99 1.67 -9.80 -5.81
N CYS A 100 1.90 -8.77 -6.61
CA CYS A 100 2.90 -8.76 -7.66
C CYS A 100 4.03 -7.80 -7.26
N VAL A 101 5.23 -7.94 -7.84
CA VAL A 101 6.40 -7.12 -7.42
C VAL A 101 7.10 -6.49 -8.61
N THR A 102 7.70 -5.32 -8.38
CA THR A 102 8.65 -4.68 -9.27
C THR A 102 9.68 -3.90 -8.46
N ASN A 103 10.81 -3.53 -9.06
CA ASN A 103 11.77 -2.61 -8.49
C ASN A 103 11.59 -1.16 -8.98
N ASP A 104 10.58 -0.91 -9.82
CA ASP A 104 10.26 0.41 -10.37
C ASP A 104 9.25 1.15 -9.48
N PHE A 105 9.72 2.24 -8.87
CA PHE A 105 8.91 3.16 -8.05
C PHE A 105 8.55 4.45 -8.80
N SER A 106 8.69 4.46 -10.13
CA SER A 106 8.33 5.64 -10.92
C SER A 106 6.86 6.01 -10.71
N PRO A 107 6.53 7.32 -10.72
CA PRO A 107 5.16 7.77 -10.58
C PRO A 107 4.21 7.11 -11.59
N ALA A 108 4.68 6.83 -12.82
CA ALA A 108 3.89 6.17 -13.86
C ALA A 108 3.47 4.74 -13.48
N ILE A 109 4.37 3.95 -12.86
CA ILE A 109 4.02 2.60 -12.38
C ILE A 109 3.01 2.69 -11.23
N ILE A 110 3.22 3.60 -10.27
CA ILE A 110 2.34 3.76 -9.12
C ILE A 110 0.95 4.25 -9.57
N GLU A 111 0.90 5.23 -10.47
CA GLU A 111 -0.33 5.72 -11.09
C GLU A 111 -1.11 4.57 -11.74
N GLU A 112 -0.44 3.79 -12.60
CA GLU A 112 -1.09 2.72 -13.33
C GLU A 112 -1.62 1.64 -12.36
N CYS A 113 -0.87 1.32 -11.29
CA CYS A 113 -1.36 0.42 -10.23
C CYS A 113 -2.66 0.94 -9.59
N CYS A 114 -2.66 2.20 -9.15
CA CYS A 114 -3.83 2.82 -8.55
C CYS A 114 -5.00 2.97 -9.55
N SER A 115 -4.71 3.14 -10.84
CA SER A 115 -5.72 3.27 -11.91
C SER A 115 -6.61 2.02 -12.06
N TYR A 116 -6.06 0.85 -11.71
CA TYR A 116 -6.77 -0.43 -11.64
C TYR A 116 -7.33 -0.74 -10.24
N GLY A 117 -7.25 0.22 -9.31
CA GLY A 117 -7.67 0.04 -7.92
C GLY A 117 -6.73 -0.86 -7.11
N PHE A 118 -5.50 -1.11 -7.56
CA PHE A 118 -4.52 -1.84 -6.76
C PHE A 118 -3.84 -0.93 -5.75
N PHE A 119 -3.34 -1.53 -4.67
CA PHE A 119 -2.67 -0.79 -3.61
C PHE A 119 -1.16 -0.84 -3.82
N PRO A 120 -0.49 0.30 -4.05
CA PRO A 120 0.96 0.35 -4.06
C PRO A 120 1.48 0.25 -2.61
N MET A 121 2.37 -0.70 -2.38
CA MET A 121 3.02 -0.94 -1.09
C MET A 121 4.51 -1.14 -1.34
N ALA A 122 5.36 -0.84 -0.36
CA ALA A 122 6.78 -1.13 -0.45
C ALA A 122 7.18 -2.23 0.53
N LEU A 123 8.13 -3.03 0.10
CA LEU A 123 8.74 -4.10 0.88
C LEU A 123 10.25 -3.87 0.90
N LYS A 124 10.86 -4.09 2.06
CA LYS A 124 12.30 -3.96 2.24
C LYS A 124 12.91 -5.33 2.41
N LEU A 125 13.91 -5.63 1.60
CA LEU A 125 14.79 -6.77 1.82
C LEU A 125 16.21 -6.23 1.96
N TRP A 126 16.76 -6.35 3.16
CA TRP A 126 18.06 -5.79 3.54
C TRP A 126 18.18 -4.28 3.28
N ASN A 127 18.92 -3.86 2.26
CA ASN A 127 19.11 -2.44 1.88
C ASN A 127 18.40 -2.10 0.55
N SER A 128 17.53 -2.98 0.05
CA SER A 128 16.79 -2.83 -1.19
C SER A 128 15.31 -2.67 -0.88
N HIS A 129 14.62 -1.89 -1.71
CA HIS A 129 13.16 -1.77 -1.67
C HIS A 129 12.56 -2.31 -2.95
N PHE A 130 11.37 -2.88 -2.83
CA PHE A 130 10.58 -3.43 -3.94
C PHE A 130 9.17 -2.87 -3.83
N LEU A 131 8.62 -2.40 -4.94
CA LEU A 131 7.22 -2.02 -5.02
C LEU A 131 6.42 -3.31 -5.14
N THR A 132 5.60 -3.58 -4.13
CA THR A 132 4.59 -4.61 -4.16
C THR A 132 3.27 -4.00 -4.56
N VAL A 133 2.64 -4.58 -5.57
CA VAL A 133 1.31 -4.19 -6.03
C VAL A 133 0.32 -5.17 -5.43
N LYS A 134 -0.45 -4.70 -4.46
CA LYS A 134 -1.40 -5.52 -3.73
C LYS A 134 -2.76 -5.52 -4.40
N TYR A 135 -3.22 -6.69 -4.81
CA TYR A 135 -4.58 -6.97 -5.24
C TYR A 135 -5.28 -7.84 -4.19
N HIS A 136 -6.07 -7.18 -3.35
CA HIS A 136 -6.72 -7.81 -2.20
C HIS A 136 -7.67 -8.96 -2.61
N LEU A 137 -7.65 -10.07 -1.87
CA LEU A 137 -8.66 -11.13 -1.97
C LEU A 137 -10.04 -10.61 -1.57
N TYR A 138 -10.06 -9.77 -0.53
CA TYR A 138 -11.24 -9.08 -0.06
C TYR A 138 -10.91 -7.61 0.17
N LYS A 139 -11.78 -6.72 -0.32
CA LYS A 139 -11.78 -5.31 0.04
C LYS A 139 -12.91 -4.98 0.99
N SER A 140 -12.69 -4.00 1.85
CA SER A 140 -13.69 -3.41 2.72
C SER A 140 -14.09 -2.08 2.09
N ILE A 141 -15.36 -1.95 1.72
CA ILE A 141 -15.90 -0.75 1.09
C ILE A 141 -17.07 -0.21 1.90
N VAL A 142 -17.26 1.10 1.90
CA VAL A 142 -18.47 1.75 2.44
C VAL A 142 -19.28 2.27 1.26
N GLU A 143 -20.46 1.69 1.07
CA GLU A 143 -21.50 2.29 0.24
C GLU A 143 -22.14 3.42 1.06
N PHE A 144 -22.34 4.60 0.48
CA PHE A 144 -22.74 5.76 1.29
C PHE A 144 -24.17 5.68 1.86
N ASP A 145 -24.99 4.75 1.36
CA ASP A 145 -26.30 4.41 1.93
C ASP A 145 -26.17 3.60 3.22
N THR A 146 -25.07 2.85 3.39
CA THR A 146 -24.78 2.08 4.62
C THR A 146 -23.91 2.85 5.61
N LEU A 147 -23.38 4.03 5.23
CA LEU A 147 -22.50 4.84 6.06
C LEU A 147 -23.10 5.06 7.46
N HIS A 148 -22.42 4.55 8.47
CA HIS A 148 -22.81 4.70 9.87
C HIS A 148 -21.87 5.67 10.58
N ILE A 149 -22.46 6.66 11.26
CA ILE A 149 -21.71 7.63 12.07
C ILE A 149 -21.85 7.27 13.55
N PRO A 150 -20.75 6.89 14.24
CA PRO A 150 -20.80 6.58 15.66
C PRO A 150 -21.33 7.75 16.49
N LYS A 151 -22.32 7.50 17.36
CA LYS A 151 -22.98 8.54 18.18
C LYS A 151 -22.00 9.38 19.02
N SER A 152 -20.88 8.80 19.44
CA SER A 152 -19.87 9.49 20.26
C SER A 152 -19.19 10.65 19.53
N VAL A 153 -19.10 10.60 18.19
CA VAL A 153 -18.39 11.60 17.38
C VAL A 153 -19.00 12.98 17.52
N ARG A 154 -20.34 13.08 17.52
CA ARG A 154 -21.07 14.35 17.58
C ARG A 154 -20.71 15.22 18.79
N ARG A 155 -20.33 14.59 19.91
CA ARG A 155 -19.98 15.31 21.15
C ARG A 155 -18.61 15.98 21.07
N TYR A 156 -17.70 15.42 20.29
CA TYR A 156 -16.27 15.77 20.34
C TYR A 156 -15.78 16.53 19.09
N ALA A 157 -16.63 16.74 18.08
CA ALA A 157 -16.26 17.38 16.81
C ALA A 157 -16.25 18.93 16.82
N LYS A 158 -16.44 19.56 17.98
CA LYS A 158 -16.51 21.03 18.10
C LYS A 158 -15.15 21.69 17.81
N ASN A 159 -15.16 22.84 17.15
CA ASN A 159 -13.95 23.60 16.79
C ASN A 159 -12.93 22.80 15.97
N MET A 160 -13.40 21.83 15.18
CA MET A 160 -12.55 21.03 14.32
C MET A 160 -12.85 21.33 12.86
N ARG A 161 -11.84 21.16 12.00
CA ARG A 161 -11.99 21.32 10.55
C ARG A 161 -11.27 20.24 9.79
N LEU A 162 -11.83 19.87 8.64
CA LEU A 162 -11.15 19.06 7.64
C LEU A 162 -10.47 19.98 6.63
N THR A 163 -9.24 19.65 6.28
CA THR A 163 -8.60 20.17 5.07
C THR A 163 -8.20 19.02 4.17
N PHE A 164 -7.93 19.37 2.91
CA PHE A 164 -7.45 18.44 1.90
C PHE A 164 -6.18 19.02 1.29
N ASP A 165 -5.18 18.18 1.10
CA ASP A 165 -3.91 18.54 0.47
C ASP A 165 -3.18 19.72 1.14
N LYS A 166 -3.51 20.03 2.40
CA LYS A 166 -2.92 21.17 3.11
C LYS A 166 -1.50 20.87 3.57
N ASN A 167 -1.25 19.64 4.01
CA ASN A 167 0.08 19.24 4.47
C ASN A 167 0.31 17.73 4.34
N PHE A 168 0.49 17.28 3.10
CA PHE A 168 0.75 15.87 2.77
C PHE A 168 1.96 15.30 3.53
N ASP A 169 3.08 16.02 3.56
CA ASP A 169 4.30 15.55 4.22
C ASP A 169 4.11 15.40 5.73
N LEU A 170 3.38 16.31 6.39
CA LEU A 170 3.06 16.17 7.80
C LEU A 170 2.17 14.94 8.09
N CYS A 171 1.29 14.55 7.16
CA CYS A 171 0.55 13.29 7.27
C CYS A 171 1.50 12.08 7.18
N ILE A 172 2.42 12.06 6.21
CA ILE A 172 3.43 11.00 6.07
C ILE A 172 4.27 10.88 7.34
N ASP A 173 4.81 12.00 7.85
CA ASP A 173 5.64 12.05 9.04
C ASP A 173 4.91 11.49 10.27
N ASN A 174 3.63 11.82 10.42
CA ASN A 174 2.81 11.30 11.52
C ASN A 174 2.50 9.81 11.36
N ILE A 175 2.22 9.33 10.15
CA ILE A 175 2.05 7.90 9.88
C ILE A 175 3.33 7.14 10.26
N HIS A 176 4.49 7.62 9.82
CA HIS A 176 5.79 7.02 10.17
C HIS A 176 6.08 7.07 11.66
N ARG A 177 5.75 8.17 12.33
CA ARG A 177 5.95 8.32 13.78
C ARG A 177 5.13 7.31 14.57
N ILE A 178 3.88 7.06 14.17
CA ILE A 178 2.96 6.20 14.92
C ILE A 178 3.16 4.71 14.59
N TYR A 179 3.40 4.39 13.31
CA TYR A 179 3.39 2.99 12.84
C TYR A 179 4.75 2.50 12.31
N GLY A 180 5.78 3.35 12.32
CA GLY A 180 7.04 3.10 11.62
C GLY A 180 6.88 3.20 10.10
N LEU A 181 7.92 2.82 9.37
CA LEU A 181 7.88 2.81 7.90
C LEU A 181 6.87 1.78 7.37
N ASN A 182 6.86 0.57 7.96
CA ASN A 182 6.01 -0.55 7.56
C ASN A 182 6.03 -0.75 6.02
N TRP A 183 4.95 -0.47 5.31
CA TRP A 183 4.91 -0.56 3.84
C TRP A 183 5.14 0.79 3.13
N LEU A 184 5.22 1.89 3.85
CA LEU A 184 5.33 3.25 3.32
C LEU A 184 6.81 3.69 3.31
N TYR A 185 7.68 2.89 2.71
CA TYR A 185 9.12 3.17 2.63
C TYR A 185 9.41 4.41 1.75
N PRO A 186 10.55 5.10 1.96
CA PRO A 186 10.86 6.36 1.26
C PRO A 186 10.71 6.35 -0.26
N PRO A 187 11.14 5.32 -1.02
CA PRO A 187 10.94 5.30 -2.47
C PRO A 187 9.46 5.36 -2.89
N LEU A 188 8.56 4.74 -2.13
CA LEU A 188 7.11 4.84 -2.37
C LEU A 188 6.58 6.22 -1.99
N VAL A 189 7.06 6.80 -0.89
CA VAL A 189 6.68 8.17 -0.48
C VAL A 189 7.05 9.18 -1.57
N GLU A 190 8.24 9.09 -2.15
CA GLU A 190 8.65 9.99 -3.25
C GLU A 190 7.73 9.85 -4.46
N GLY A 191 7.37 8.62 -4.84
CA GLY A 191 6.44 8.36 -5.94
C GLY A 191 5.03 8.90 -5.66
N LEU A 192 4.49 8.66 -4.47
CA LEU A 192 3.19 9.19 -4.04
C LEU A 192 3.19 10.73 -3.97
N ARG A 193 4.26 11.34 -3.47
CA ARG A 193 4.43 12.80 -3.44
C ARG A 193 4.46 13.39 -4.85
N ALA A 194 5.16 12.75 -5.78
CA ALA A 194 5.18 13.19 -7.17
C ALA A 194 3.79 13.14 -7.81
N LEU A 195 2.99 12.11 -7.51
CA LEU A 195 1.59 12.02 -7.95
C LEU A 195 0.71 13.09 -7.29
N HIS A 196 0.88 13.33 -6.00
CA HIS A 196 0.16 14.37 -5.25
C HIS A 196 0.39 15.77 -5.82
N LEU A 197 1.63 16.11 -6.18
CA LEU A 197 1.99 17.40 -6.76
C LEU A 197 1.66 17.51 -8.26
N GLY A 198 1.50 16.37 -8.93
CA GLY A 198 1.32 16.30 -10.37
C GLY A 198 -0.10 16.62 -10.83
N LYS A 199 -0.22 17.44 -11.88
CA LYS A 199 -1.52 17.85 -12.44
C LYS A 199 -1.94 17.08 -13.70
N THR A 200 -1.05 16.27 -14.26
CA THR A 200 -1.22 15.57 -15.54
C THR A 200 -1.55 14.08 -15.38
N PHE A 201 -1.54 13.58 -14.16
CA PHE A 201 -1.86 12.18 -13.87
C PHE A 201 -3.37 11.93 -13.96
N LYS A 202 -3.73 10.70 -14.29
CA LYS A 202 -5.09 10.16 -14.41
C LYS A 202 -5.74 9.93 -13.06
N ILE A 203 -4.95 9.92 -11.98
CA ILE A 203 -5.41 9.80 -10.60
C ILE A 203 -4.92 10.99 -9.77
N GLY A 204 -5.58 11.25 -8.65
CA GLY A 204 -5.11 12.21 -7.65
C GLY A 204 -4.67 11.49 -6.38
N VAL A 205 -3.45 11.74 -5.89
CA VAL A 205 -3.03 11.31 -4.55
C VAL A 205 -3.24 12.46 -3.59
N HIS A 206 -3.90 12.20 -2.47
CA HIS A 206 -4.39 13.23 -1.57
C HIS A 206 -4.03 12.97 -0.13
N SER A 207 -3.90 14.05 0.64
CA SER A 207 -3.97 14.00 2.10
C SER A 207 -5.30 14.58 2.59
N VAL A 208 -5.79 14.03 3.69
CA VAL A 208 -6.96 14.54 4.42
C VAL A 208 -6.52 14.80 5.85
N GLU A 209 -6.71 16.02 6.33
CA GLU A 209 -6.22 16.44 7.64
C GLU A 209 -7.37 16.91 8.54
N LEU A 210 -7.42 16.41 9.76
CA LEU A 210 -8.32 16.87 10.81
C LEU A 210 -7.56 17.75 11.81
N TRP A 211 -7.98 19.00 11.91
CA TRP A 211 -7.37 19.99 12.79
C TRP A 211 -8.28 20.37 13.95
N GLU A 212 -7.69 20.64 15.12
CA GLU A 212 -8.34 21.30 16.26
C GLU A 212 -7.50 22.54 16.59
N GLY A 213 -8.05 23.74 16.37
CA GLY A 213 -7.22 24.95 16.34
C GLY A 213 -6.08 24.80 15.31
N ASP A 214 -4.83 25.09 15.64
CA ASP A 214 -3.71 24.93 14.70
C ASP A 214 -3.02 23.55 14.77
N GLU A 215 -3.56 22.62 15.58
CA GLU A 215 -2.97 21.31 15.78
C GLU A 215 -3.58 20.26 14.84
N LEU A 216 -2.73 19.52 14.12
CA LEU A 216 -3.13 18.35 13.34
C LEU A 216 -3.34 17.16 14.26
N ILE A 217 -4.59 16.76 14.48
CA ILE A 217 -4.93 15.72 15.48
C ILE A 217 -5.24 14.35 14.88
N ALA A 218 -5.53 14.28 13.59
CA ALA A 218 -5.64 13.05 12.82
C ALA A 218 -5.52 13.35 11.33
N GLY A 219 -5.24 12.34 10.52
CA GLY A 219 -5.21 12.51 9.07
C GLY A 219 -4.92 11.20 8.37
N GLU A 220 -5.01 11.23 7.05
CA GLU A 220 -4.67 10.10 6.20
C GLU A 220 -4.16 10.54 4.83
N ILE A 221 -3.55 9.59 4.14
CA ILE A 221 -3.30 9.67 2.71
C ILE A 221 -4.18 8.65 1.97
N GLY A 222 -4.56 9.01 0.77
CA GLY A 222 -5.37 8.19 -0.12
C GLY A 222 -5.20 8.59 -1.56
N PHE A 223 -5.96 7.97 -2.44
CA PHE A 223 -6.03 8.40 -3.83
C PHE A 223 -7.47 8.37 -4.35
N ILE A 224 -7.74 9.25 -5.31
CA ILE A 224 -8.98 9.25 -6.08
C ILE A 224 -8.66 8.66 -7.45
N VAL A 225 -9.43 7.64 -7.81
CA VAL A 225 -9.49 7.06 -9.14
C VAL A 225 -10.96 6.90 -9.47
N ARG A 226 -11.38 7.29 -10.69
CA ARG A 226 -12.81 7.35 -11.00
C ARG A 226 -13.52 8.24 -9.95
N ASN A 227 -14.75 7.91 -9.59
CA ASN A 227 -15.44 8.52 -8.46
C ASN A 227 -15.25 7.73 -7.14
N VAL A 228 -14.10 7.09 -6.94
CA VAL A 228 -13.79 6.31 -5.74
C VAL A 228 -12.65 6.99 -5.00
N TYR A 229 -12.84 7.23 -3.71
CA TYR A 229 -11.73 7.56 -2.82
C TYR A 229 -11.25 6.28 -2.13
N THR A 230 -9.95 6.02 -2.21
CA THR A 230 -9.29 4.87 -1.61
C THR A 230 -8.35 5.32 -0.50
N SER A 231 -8.67 4.99 0.75
CA SER A 231 -7.79 5.25 1.89
C SER A 231 -6.61 4.29 1.89
N LEU A 232 -5.39 4.82 2.03
CA LEU A 232 -4.17 4.02 2.11
C LEU A 232 -3.71 3.84 3.56
N SER A 233 -3.39 4.94 4.24
CA SER A 233 -2.91 4.93 5.63
C SER A 233 -3.36 6.18 6.35
N GLY A 234 -3.73 6.04 7.62
CA GLY A 234 -4.06 7.17 8.47
C GLY A 234 -3.47 7.05 9.85
N PHE A 235 -3.53 8.14 10.61
CA PHE A 235 -3.06 8.27 11.98
C PHE A 235 -4.04 9.10 12.80
N TYR A 236 -3.91 9.01 14.12
CA TYR A 236 -4.58 9.91 15.06
C TYR A 236 -3.69 10.14 16.28
N LEU A 237 -3.72 11.36 16.81
CA LEU A 237 -2.90 11.79 17.94
C LEU A 237 -3.72 12.03 19.21
N LYS A 238 -5.03 12.24 19.07
CA LYS A 238 -5.96 12.47 20.17
C LYS A 238 -7.04 11.39 20.21
N ASN A 239 -7.51 11.06 21.41
CA ASN A 239 -8.63 10.15 21.60
C ASN A 239 -9.84 10.59 20.77
N CYS A 240 -10.50 9.63 20.12
CA CYS A 240 -11.63 9.84 19.22
C CYS A 240 -11.33 10.61 17.92
N ALA A 241 -10.17 11.24 17.73
CA ALA A 241 -9.87 12.03 16.54
C ALA A 241 -9.95 11.20 15.24
N GLY A 242 -9.44 9.96 15.24
CA GLY A 242 -9.59 9.06 14.10
C GLY A 242 -11.05 8.73 13.77
N ASN A 243 -11.93 8.60 14.78
CA ASN A 243 -13.35 8.38 14.52
C ASN A 243 -14.05 9.62 13.97
N ILE A 244 -13.65 10.81 14.43
CA ILE A 244 -14.16 12.09 13.93
C ILE A 244 -13.73 12.29 12.48
N GLN A 245 -12.43 12.10 12.18
CA GLN A 245 -11.88 12.22 10.84
C GLN A 245 -12.58 11.27 9.87
N MET A 246 -12.70 9.98 10.22
CA MET A 246 -13.39 9.01 9.36
C MET A 246 -14.87 9.34 9.14
N SER A 247 -15.57 9.78 10.18
CA SER A 247 -16.98 10.15 10.08
C SER A 247 -17.19 11.39 9.21
N ALA A 248 -16.37 12.41 9.41
CA ALA A 248 -16.46 13.66 8.68
C ALA A 248 -16.08 13.45 7.21
N LEU A 249 -15.03 12.67 6.94
CA LEU A 249 -14.65 12.32 5.57
C LEU A 249 -15.74 11.48 4.90
N GLY A 250 -16.29 10.47 5.58
CA GLY A 250 -17.40 9.68 5.01
C GLY A 250 -18.61 10.53 4.62
N LEU A 251 -19.00 11.49 5.48
CA LEU A 251 -20.08 12.44 5.19
C LEU A 251 -19.74 13.38 4.03
N PHE A 252 -18.50 13.88 3.99
CA PHE A 252 -18.01 14.68 2.87
C PHE A 252 -18.08 13.91 1.55
N LEU A 253 -17.54 12.69 1.49
CA LEU A 253 -17.53 11.88 0.28
C LEU A 253 -18.96 11.60 -0.21
N LYS A 254 -19.87 11.28 0.71
CA LYS A 254 -21.30 11.11 0.41
C LYS A 254 -21.92 12.37 -0.20
N ALA A 255 -21.70 13.52 0.43
CA ALA A 255 -22.28 14.79 -0.01
C ALA A 255 -21.73 15.25 -1.38
N ASN A 256 -20.53 14.83 -1.75
CA ASN A 256 -19.85 15.21 -2.99
C ASN A 256 -19.98 14.16 -4.12
N GLY A 257 -20.86 13.16 -3.95
CA GLY A 257 -21.22 12.25 -5.04
C GLY A 257 -20.18 11.17 -5.36
N PHE A 258 -19.26 10.86 -4.44
CA PHE A 258 -18.40 9.68 -4.59
C PHE A 258 -19.26 8.42 -4.67
N ALA A 259 -18.83 7.44 -5.46
CA ALA A 259 -19.56 6.19 -5.67
C ALA A 259 -19.55 5.32 -4.41
N TYR A 260 -18.37 5.16 -3.81
CA TYR A 260 -18.14 4.47 -2.55
C TYR A 260 -16.77 4.85 -2.00
N TRP A 261 -16.53 4.49 -0.74
CA TRP A 261 -15.24 4.65 -0.08
C TRP A 261 -14.54 3.30 0.02
N ASP A 262 -13.40 3.14 -0.65
CA ASP A 262 -12.56 1.95 -0.54
C ASP A 262 -11.59 2.08 0.64
N LEU A 263 -11.75 1.21 1.63
CA LEU A 263 -10.92 1.19 2.82
C LEU A 263 -9.79 0.14 2.71
N GLY A 264 -9.61 -0.55 1.59
CA GLY A 264 -8.59 -1.60 1.45
C GLY A 264 -8.94 -2.87 2.21
N MET A 265 -8.01 -3.47 2.95
CA MET A 265 -8.26 -4.77 3.59
C MET A 265 -9.33 -4.75 4.70
N PRO A 266 -10.10 -5.83 4.91
CA PRO A 266 -11.02 -5.97 6.04
C PRO A 266 -10.33 -5.79 7.39
N LEU A 267 -10.84 -4.87 8.21
CA LEU A 267 -10.45 -4.69 9.61
C LEU A 267 -11.70 -4.53 10.48
N PRO A 268 -11.76 -5.11 11.69
CA PRO A 268 -12.97 -5.13 12.50
C PRO A 268 -13.61 -3.76 12.76
N TYR A 269 -12.80 -2.71 12.91
CA TYR A 269 -13.33 -1.36 13.18
C TYR A 269 -14.07 -0.75 11.99
N LYS A 270 -13.78 -1.15 10.74
CA LYS A 270 -14.38 -0.58 9.53
C LYS A 270 -15.88 -0.84 9.45
N ARG A 271 -16.32 -1.99 9.97
CA ARG A 271 -17.75 -2.34 10.07
C ARG A 271 -18.56 -1.33 10.88
N LYS A 272 -17.93 -0.63 11.83
CA LYS A 272 -18.58 0.44 12.60
C LYS A 272 -19.00 1.62 11.73
N TYR A 273 -18.42 1.78 10.54
CA TYR A 273 -18.77 2.83 9.58
C TYR A 273 -19.69 2.34 8.47
N GLY A 274 -20.25 1.12 8.59
CA GLY A 274 -21.10 0.53 7.54
C GLY A 274 -20.33 -0.21 6.46
N ALA A 275 -19.02 -0.45 6.66
CA ALA A 275 -18.21 -1.13 5.66
C ALA A 275 -18.63 -2.60 5.49
N VAL A 276 -18.77 -3.02 4.24
CA VAL A 276 -19.00 -4.39 3.81
C VAL A 276 -17.74 -4.97 3.20
N ASN A 277 -17.55 -6.28 3.33
CA ASN A 277 -16.42 -6.96 2.69
C ASN A 277 -16.89 -7.53 1.35
N MET A 278 -16.13 -7.25 0.30
CA MET A 278 -16.40 -7.65 -1.07
C MET A 278 -15.22 -8.45 -1.58
N ASN A 279 -15.46 -9.59 -2.22
CA ASN A 279 -14.36 -10.36 -2.81
C ASN A 279 -13.84 -9.67 -4.09
N ARG A 280 -12.63 -10.04 -4.53
CA ARG A 280 -11.97 -9.42 -5.69
C ARG A 280 -12.81 -9.38 -6.97
N VAL A 281 -13.62 -10.41 -7.24
CA VAL A 281 -14.43 -10.53 -8.47
C VAL A 281 -15.64 -9.60 -8.41
N GLU A 282 -16.27 -9.50 -7.24
CA GLU A 282 -17.36 -8.56 -7.00
C GLU A 282 -16.85 -7.11 -7.08
N TYR A 283 -15.69 -6.83 -6.46
CA TYR A 283 -15.08 -5.51 -6.46
C TYR A 283 -14.69 -5.07 -7.87
N GLU A 284 -14.06 -5.93 -8.66
CA GLU A 284 -13.68 -5.63 -10.05
C GLU A 284 -14.90 -5.26 -10.89
N LYS A 285 -16.01 -6.01 -10.78
CA LYS A 285 -17.26 -5.68 -11.47
C LYS A 285 -17.86 -4.33 -11.04
N LEU A 286 -17.74 -3.98 -9.76
CA LEU A 286 -18.19 -2.68 -9.25
C LEU A 286 -17.29 -1.55 -9.75
N PHE A 287 -15.96 -1.73 -9.65
CA PHE A 287 -14.95 -0.76 -10.08
C PHE A 287 -15.06 -0.44 -11.57
N ASP A 288 -15.22 -1.46 -12.42
CA ASP A 288 -15.34 -1.29 -13.87
C ASP A 288 -16.58 -0.48 -14.29
N LYS A 289 -17.68 -0.63 -13.55
CA LYS A 289 -18.93 0.11 -13.76
C LYS A 289 -18.90 1.52 -13.18
N THR A 290 -17.90 1.85 -12.35
CA THR A 290 -17.83 3.17 -11.71
C THR A 290 -17.46 4.23 -12.74
N PRO A 291 -18.17 5.37 -12.79
CA PRO A 291 -17.90 6.44 -13.76
C PRO A 291 -16.44 6.87 -13.76
N LEU A 292 -15.89 7.14 -14.95
CA LEU A 292 -14.50 7.58 -15.14
C LEU A 292 -14.26 9.03 -14.74
N ASP A 293 -15.30 9.78 -14.39
CA ASP A 293 -15.17 11.13 -13.85
C ASP A 293 -14.21 11.11 -12.66
N LEU A 294 -13.42 12.18 -12.52
CA LEU A 294 -12.50 12.33 -11.40
C LEU A 294 -13.01 13.47 -10.54
N LEU A 295 -13.77 13.12 -9.50
CA LEU A 295 -14.10 14.06 -8.45
C LEU A 295 -12.81 14.61 -7.83
N LYS A 296 -12.84 15.90 -7.47
CA LYS A 296 -11.70 16.57 -6.85
C LYS A 296 -12.08 16.99 -5.45
N PHE A 297 -11.13 16.92 -4.55
CA PHE A 297 -11.27 17.57 -3.26
C PHE A 297 -11.26 19.10 -3.41
N PRO A 298 -11.98 19.81 -2.52
CA PRO A 298 -12.03 21.26 -2.52
C PRO A 298 -10.69 21.83 -2.07
N SER A 299 -10.42 23.08 -2.46
CA SER A 299 -9.31 23.86 -1.93
C SER A 299 -9.59 24.46 -0.56
N ASP A 300 -10.86 24.60 -0.21
CA ASP A 300 -11.30 25.30 1.00
C ASP A 300 -11.35 24.35 2.20
N GLU A 301 -11.03 24.86 3.38
CA GLU A 301 -11.21 24.13 4.63
C GLU A 301 -12.69 24.02 4.99
N ILE A 302 -13.05 22.89 5.60
CA ILE A 302 -14.44 22.56 5.92
C ILE A 302 -14.60 22.49 7.44
N ASP A 303 -15.44 23.37 7.97
CA ASP A 303 -15.93 23.23 9.34
C ASP A 303 -16.86 22.02 9.44
N ILE A 304 -16.42 21.03 10.21
CA ILE A 304 -17.13 19.76 10.35
C ILE A 304 -18.20 19.78 11.44
N GLU A 305 -18.33 20.86 12.22
CA GLU A 305 -19.41 20.97 13.20
C GLU A 305 -20.78 20.85 12.51
N SER A 306 -20.90 21.48 11.33
CA SER A 306 -22.08 21.43 10.47
C SER A 306 -22.45 20.03 9.99
N PHE A 307 -21.50 19.09 9.91
CA PHE A 307 -21.75 17.73 9.43
C PHE A 307 -22.49 16.87 10.46
N PHE A 308 -22.43 17.24 11.73
CA PHE A 308 -22.93 16.44 12.85
C PHE A 308 -24.15 17.03 13.55
N CYS A 309 -24.60 18.21 13.10
CA CYS A 309 -25.84 18.86 13.54
C CYS A 309 -27.07 18.00 13.24
#